data_AF-A0A3D3FDH7-F1
#
_entry.id   AF-A0A3D3FDH7-F1
#
_cell.length_a   1.000
_cell.length_b   1.000
_cell.length_c   1.000
_cell.angle_alpha   90.00
_cell.angle_beta   90.00
_cell.angle_gamma   90.00
#
_symmetry.space_group_name_H-M   'P 1'
#
loop_
_entity.id
_entity.type
_entity.pdbx_description
1 polymer ?
#
loop_
_entity_poly.entity_id
_entity_poly.type
_entity_poly.pdbx_seq_one_letter_code
_entity_poly.pdbx_strand_id
1 'polypeptide(L)'
;YLWKNFKALFSSLFTLTNFHHVYFWIFLVIAVSISSHIALSSKDLEGMWDGFLVAFLAVFAIHFLVYEFGNHGIPEIMFYLQYGSFWILYLLSVSIMLSVIAWLISFVLSIF
;
A
#
# COMPACT_ATOMS: atom_id res chain seq x y z
N TYR A 1 -0.05 9.54 13.61
CA TYR A 1 0.50 8.17 13.75
C TYR A 1 1.12 7.68 12.43
N LEU A 2 0.33 7.68 11.34
CA LEU A 2 0.76 7.32 9.98
C LEU A 2 2.08 7.94 9.50
N TRP A 3 2.23 9.26 9.61
CA TRP A 3 3.45 9.93 9.14
C TRP A 3 4.74 9.45 9.84
N LYS A 4 4.65 9.12 11.13
CA LYS A 4 5.80 8.58 11.88
C LYS A 4 6.17 7.18 11.39
N ASN A 5 5.17 6.33 11.15
CA ASN A 5 5.39 4.99 10.62
C ASN A 5 5.96 5.04 9.20
N PHE A 6 5.45 5.95 8.37
CA PHE A 6 5.96 6.17 7.02
C PHE A 6 7.43 6.61 7.02
N LYS A 7 7.77 7.62 7.84
CA LYS A 7 9.15 8.09 7.99
C LYS A 7 10.07 6.99 8.51
N ALA A 8 9.61 6.20 9.48
CA ALA A 8 10.37 5.08 10.03
C ALA A 8 10.69 4.05 8.94
N LEU A 9 9.70 3.64 8.15
CA LEU A 9 9.88 2.68 7.05
C LEU A 9 10.82 3.19 5.97
N PHE A 10 10.66 4.45 5.56
CA PHE A 10 11.53 5.06 4.57
C PHE A 10 12.99 5.07 5.06
N SER A 11 13.20 5.50 6.31
CA SER A 11 14.53 5.55 6.92
C SER A 11 15.15 4.17 7.14
N SER A 12 14.35 3.13 7.38
CA SER A 12 14.85 1.77 7.56
C SER A 12 15.14 1.05 6.24
N LEU A 13 14.41 1.37 5.17
CA LEU A 13 14.59 0.78 3.85
C LEU A 13 15.76 1.42 3.10
N PHE A 14 15.82 2.75 3.05
CA PHE A 14 16.85 3.50 2.31
C PHE A 14 18.06 3.83 3.18
N THR A 15 18.72 2.80 3.71
CA THR A 15 19.98 2.94 4.45
C THR A 15 21.17 2.63 3.54
N LEU A 16 22.32 3.29 3.77
CA LEU A 16 23.57 3.01 3.05
C LEU A 16 23.96 1.54 3.10
N THR A 17 23.68 0.85 4.21
CA THR A 17 23.90 -0.59 4.37
C THR A 17 23.05 -1.41 3.41
N ASN A 18 21.76 -1.08 3.27
CA ASN A 18 20.87 -1.78 2.34
C ASN A 18 21.27 -1.54 0.87
N PHE A 19 21.75 -0.35 0.51
CA PHE A 19 22.23 -0.07 -0.85
C PHE A 19 23.38 -0.99 -1.32
N HIS A 20 24.20 -1.50 -0.39
CA HIS A 20 25.29 -2.43 -0.71
C HIS A 20 24.83 -3.90 -0.79
N HIS A 21 23.59 -4.21 -0.39
CA HIS A 21 23.05 -5.56 -0.43
C HIS A 21 22.27 -5.82 -1.73
N VAL A 22 22.60 -6.90 -2.44
CA VAL A 22 21.88 -7.36 -3.65
C VAL A 22 20.37 -7.56 -3.38
N TYR A 23 19.99 -8.03 -2.18
CA TYR A 23 18.59 -8.22 -1.82
C TYR A 23 17.76 -6.94 -1.85
N PHE A 24 18.35 -5.78 -1.55
CA PHE A 24 17.66 -4.49 -1.65
C PHE A 24 17.31 -4.16 -3.10
N TRP A 25 18.23 -4.39 -4.03
CA TRP A 25 18.00 -4.17 -5.45
C TRP A 25 16.97 -5.14 -6.03
N ILE A 26 17.02 -6.41 -5.64
CA ILE A 26 15.99 -7.40 -6.01
C ILE A 26 14.62 -6.95 -5.48
N PHE A 27 14.54 -6.56 -4.21
CA PHE A 27 13.31 -6.02 -3.62
C PHE A 27 12.80 -4.80 -4.40
N LEU A 28 13.67 -3.85 -4.73
CA LEU A 28 13.31 -2.63 -5.44
C LEU A 28 12.81 -2.93 -6.85
N VAL A 29 13.50 -3.80 -7.59
CA VAL A 29 13.07 -4.25 -8.92
C VAL A 29 11.72 -4.94 -8.85
N ILE A 30 11.50 -5.87 -7.91
CA ILE A 30 10.21 -6.55 -7.73
C ILE A 30 9.11 -5.56 -7.36
N ALA A 31 9.38 -4.63 -6.44
CA ALA A 31 8.43 -3.61 -6.02
C ALA A 31 8.01 -2.70 -7.18
N VAL A 32 8.98 -2.27 -8.01
CA VAL A 32 8.72 -1.51 -9.23
C VAL A 32 7.99 -2.36 -10.26
N SER A 33 8.39 -3.61 -10.49
CA SER A 33 7.72 -4.51 -11.43
C SER A 33 6.27 -4.75 -11.05
N ILE A 34 5.96 -5.02 -9.78
CA ILE A 34 4.58 -5.18 -9.31
C ILE A 34 3.82 -3.85 -9.46
N SER A 35 4.42 -2.73 -9.09
CA SER A 35 3.80 -1.40 -9.24
C SER A 35 3.53 -1.05 -10.71
N SER A 36 4.43 -1.41 -11.62
CA SER A 36 4.33 -1.15 -13.06
C SER A 36 3.43 -2.15 -13.78
N HIS A 37 3.31 -3.39 -13.30
CA HIS A 37 2.35 -4.36 -13.85
C HIS A 37 0.89 -4.02 -13.50
N ILE A 38 0.70 -3.09 -12.55
CA ILE A 38 -0.56 -2.40 -12.23
C ILE A 38 -0.65 -1.05 -12.97
N ALA A 39 0.15 -0.83 -14.03
CA ALA A 39 -0.07 0.26 -14.97
C ALA A 39 -1.34 -0.05 -15.77
N LEU A 40 -2.49 0.25 -15.16
CA LEU A 40 -3.79 0.20 -15.79
C LEU A 40 -3.74 1.06 -17.07
N SER A 41 -4.16 0.47 -18.20
CA SER A 41 -4.42 1.24 -19.42
C SER A 41 -5.38 2.38 -19.08
N SER A 42 -5.35 3.47 -19.85
CA SER A 42 -6.33 4.57 -19.68
C SER A 42 -7.78 4.06 -19.71
N LYS A 43 -8.04 2.94 -20.40
CA LYS A 43 -9.34 2.25 -20.42
C LYS A 43 -9.62 1.41 -19.16
N ASP A 44 -8.60 0.89 -18.49
CA ASP A 44 -8.76 0.15 -17.24
C ASP A 44 -9.02 1.10 -16.06
N LEU A 45 -8.57 2.36 -16.15
CA LEU A 45 -8.91 3.42 -15.21
C LEU A 45 -10.36 3.92 -15.37
N GLU A 46 -10.95 3.71 -16.54
CA GLU A 46 -12.35 4.06 -16.84
C GLU A 46 -13.27 3.10 -16.06
N GLY A 47 -13.82 3.57 -14.93
CA GLY A 47 -14.63 2.76 -14.02
C GLY A 47 -13.89 2.21 -12.78
N MET A 48 -12.58 2.47 -12.66
CA MET A 48 -11.82 2.11 -11.45
C MET A 48 -12.40 2.77 -10.19
N TRP A 49 -12.95 3.98 -10.31
CA TRP A 49 -13.56 4.69 -9.19
C TRP A 49 -14.74 3.95 -8.57
N ASP A 50 -15.54 3.25 -9.38
CA ASP A 50 -16.67 2.47 -8.88
C ASP A 50 -16.18 1.24 -8.12
N GLY A 51 -15.17 0.54 -8.67
CA GLY A 51 -14.53 -0.60 -8.00
C GLY A 51 -13.80 -0.20 -6.70
N PHE A 52 -13.11 0.94 -6.72
CA PHE A 52 -12.45 1.53 -5.55
C PHE A 52 -13.48 1.88 -4.47
N LEU A 53 -14.58 2.52 -4.85
CA LEU A 53 -15.64 2.92 -3.92
C LEU A 53 -16.32 1.70 -3.29
N VAL A 54 -16.61 0.66 -4.07
CA VAL A 54 -17.15 -0.61 -3.57
C VAL A 54 -16.17 -1.30 -2.61
N ALA A 55 -14.89 -1.40 -2.97
CA ALA A 55 -13.87 -2.00 -2.12
C ALA A 55 -13.68 -1.22 -0.81
N PHE A 56 -13.66 0.12 -0.89
CA PHE A 56 -13.57 1.00 0.27
C PHE A 56 -14.75 0.82 1.21
N LEU A 57 -15.99 0.83 0.68
CA LEU A 57 -17.21 0.59 1.47
C LEU A 57 -17.23 -0.80 2.10
N ALA A 58 -16.79 -1.84 1.38
CA ALA A 58 -16.72 -3.19 1.91
C ALA A 58 -15.73 -3.31 3.09
N VAL A 59 -14.52 -2.75 2.96
CA VAL A 59 -13.52 -2.72 4.04
C VAL A 59 -14.03 -1.94 5.25
N PHE A 60 -14.71 -0.82 5.01
CA PHE A 60 -15.29 0.00 6.07
C PHE A 60 -16.43 -0.73 6.79
N ALA A 61 -17.31 -1.41 6.05
CA ALA A 61 -18.38 -2.23 6.62
C ALA A 61 -17.83 -3.38 7.47
N ILE A 62 -16.79 -4.08 7.00
CA ILE A 62 -16.13 -5.13 7.78
C ILE A 62 -15.53 -4.57 9.07
N HIS A 63 -14.84 -3.43 9.01
CA HIS A 63 -14.28 -2.78 10.21
C HIS A 63 -15.37 -2.33 11.19
N PHE A 64 -16.48 -1.80 10.68
CA PHE A 64 -17.61 -1.40 11.52
C PHE A 64 -18.22 -2.60 12.23
N LEU A 65 -18.43 -3.72 11.53
CA LEU A 65 -18.91 -4.97 12.13
C LEU A 65 -17.93 -5.51 13.18
N VAL A 66 -16.63 -5.46 12.91
CA VAL A 66 -15.58 -5.84 13.86
C VAL A 66 -15.59 -4.95 15.12
N TYR A 67 -15.80 -3.64 14.97
CA TYR A 67 -15.84 -2.71 16.09
C TYR A 67 -17.07 -2.94 16.99
N GLU A 68 -18.26 -3.06 16.39
CA GLU A 68 -19.53 -3.21 17.11
C GLU A 68 -19.68 -4.61 17.74
N PHE A 69 -19.28 -5.67 17.03
CA PHE A 69 -19.46 -7.06 17.47
C PHE A 69 -18.21 -7.68 18.08
N GLY A 70 -17.05 -7.01 18.00
CA GLY A 70 -15.76 -7.54 18.45
C GLY A 70 -15.66 -7.83 19.94
N ASN A 71 -16.42 -7.11 20.77
CA ASN A 71 -16.47 -7.33 22.22
C ASN A 71 -17.34 -8.53 22.64
N HIS A 72 -18.10 -9.15 21.71
CA HIS A 72 -19.08 -10.20 22.03
C HIS A 72 -18.66 -11.63 21.62
N GLY A 73 -17.37 -11.88 21.32
CA GLY A 73 -16.81 -13.22 21.51
C GLY A 73 -16.42 -14.06 20.28
N ILE A 74 -15.76 -13.48 19.27
CA ILE A 74 -15.00 -14.31 18.30
C ILE A 74 -13.55 -13.79 18.18
N PRO A 75 -12.70 -14.00 19.20
CA PRO A 75 -11.35 -13.45 19.26
C PRO A 75 -10.43 -13.93 18.11
N GLU A 76 -10.66 -15.13 17.57
CA GLU A 76 -9.83 -15.70 16.50
C GLU A 76 -10.05 -15.02 15.15
N ILE A 77 -11.30 -14.79 14.74
CA ILE A 77 -11.63 -14.07 13.49
C ILE A 77 -11.16 -12.61 13.58
N MET A 78 -11.30 -11.99 14.76
CA MET A 78 -10.83 -10.62 15.00
C MET A 78 -9.30 -10.52 14.88
N PHE A 79 -8.56 -11.53 15.35
CA PHE A 79 -7.11 -11.58 15.18
C PHE A 79 -6.70 -11.63 13.70
N TYR A 80 -7.32 -12.50 12.90
CA TYR A 80 -7.02 -12.60 11.46
C TYR A 80 -7.40 -11.34 10.68
N LEU A 81 -8.53 -10.71 11.00
CA LEU A 81 -8.95 -9.45 10.37
C LEU A 81 -8.03 -8.29 10.75
N GLN A 82 -7.55 -8.22 11.99
CA GLN A 82 -6.60 -7.21 12.43
C GLN A 82 -5.21 -7.41 11.80
N TYR A 83 -4.76 -8.65 11.68
CA TYR A 83 -3.51 -8.97 10.99
C TYR A 83 -3.60 -8.65 9.50
N GLY A 84 -4.69 -9.06 8.85
CA GLY A 84 -4.93 -8.80 7.42
C GLY A 84 -5.01 -7.31 7.12
N SER A 85 -5.76 -6.54 7.93
CA SER A 85 -5.85 -5.09 7.77
C SER A 85 -4.52 -4.39 7.97
N PHE A 86 -3.66 -4.85 8.91
CA PHE A 86 -2.31 -4.33 9.06
C PHE A 86 -1.45 -4.52 7.80
N TRP A 87 -1.46 -5.72 7.21
CA TRP A 87 -0.71 -6.01 5.98
C TRP A 87 -1.24 -5.22 4.77
N ILE A 88 -2.56 -5.10 4.64
CA ILE A 88 -3.19 -4.30 3.57
C ILE A 88 -2.79 -2.83 3.71
N LEU A 89 -2.82 -2.28 4.93
CA LEU A 89 -2.43 -0.90 5.20
C LEU A 89 -0.93 -0.69 4.91
N TYR A 90 -0.09 -1.66 5.26
CA TYR A 90 1.34 -1.65 4.96
C TYR A 90 1.58 -1.60 3.45
N LEU A 91 0.96 -2.51 2.70
CA LEU A 91 1.07 -2.56 1.24
C LEU A 91 0.58 -1.25 0.60
N LEU A 92 -0.58 -0.74 1.02
CA LEU A 92 -1.13 0.52 0.55
C LEU A 92 -0.17 1.70 0.79
N SER A 93 0.49 1.75 1.96
CA SER A 93 1.44 2.81 2.27
C SER A 93 2.67 2.78 1.36
N VAL A 94 3.16 1.59 1.00
CA VAL A 94 4.26 1.41 0.05
C VAL A 94 3.81 1.78 -1.37
N SER A 95 2.60 1.39 -1.79
CA SER A 95 2.04 1.75 -3.09
C SER A 95 1.90 3.26 -3.26
N ILE A 96 1.42 3.98 -2.24
CA ILE A 96 1.33 5.45 -2.25
C ILE A 96 2.72 6.06 -2.41
N MET A 97 3.74 5.54 -1.70
CA MET A 97 5.12 6.02 -1.83
C MET A 97 5.65 5.88 -3.25
N LEU A 98 5.48 4.70 -3.85
CA LEU A 98 5.94 4.42 -5.21
C LEU A 98 5.19 5.27 -6.24
N SER A 99 3.89 5.51 -6.05
CA SER A 99 3.10 6.38 -6.91
C SER A 99 3.58 7.84 -6.87
N VAL A 100 3.93 8.37 -5.69
CA VAL A 100 4.51 9.72 -5.57
C VAL A 100 5.87 9.81 -6.26
N ILE A 101 6.73 8.79 -6.09
CA ILE A 101 8.03 8.73 -6.76
C ILE A 101 7.84 8.68 -8.28
N ALA A 102 6.92 7.85 -8.78
CA ALA A 102 6.61 7.77 -10.20
C ALA A 102 6.11 9.11 -10.75
N TRP A 103 5.19 9.77 -10.04
CA TRP A 103 4.69 11.09 -10.41
C TRP A 103 5.80 12.14 -10.48
N LEU A 104 6.73 12.16 -9.51
CA LEU A 104 7.89 13.06 -9.53
C LEU A 104 8.81 12.81 -10.73
N ILE A 105 9.08 11.55 -11.05
CA ILE A 105 9.89 11.19 -12.22
C ILE A 105 9.20 11.64 -13.50
N SER A 106 7.90 11.37 -13.66
CA SER A 106 7.12 11.81 -14.82
C SER A 106 7.06 13.33 -14.94
N PHE A 107 6.93 14.05 -13.82
CA PHE A 107 6.92 15.51 -13.80
C PHE A 107 8.26 16.07 -14.28
N VAL A 108 9.39 15.56 -13.76
CA VAL A 108 10.72 15.99 -14.20
C VAL A 108 10.92 15.72 -15.70
N LEU A 109 10.56 14.52 -16.17
CA LEU A 109 10.64 14.18 -17.59
C LEU A 109 9.75 15.04 -18.49
N SER A 110 8.62 15.55 -18.01
CA SER A 110 7.73 16.44 -18.79
C SER A 110 8.25 17.87 -18.96
N ILE A 111 9.20 18.29 -18.11
CA ILE A 111 9.83 19.62 -18.17
C ILE A 111 10.99 19.64 -19.17
N PHE A 112 11.61 18.49 -19.44
CA PHE A 112 12.68 18.31 -20.43
C PHE A 112 12.11 17.96 -21.81
#